data_AF-A0AAD0QT43-F1
#
_entry.id   AF-A0AAD0QT43-F1
#
_cell.length_a   1.000
_cell.length_b   1.000
_cell.length_c   1.000
_cell.angle_alpha   90.00
_cell.angle_beta   90.00
_cell.angle_gamma   90.00
#
_symmetry.space_group_name_H-M   'P 1'
#
loop_
_entity.id
_entity.type
_entity.pdbx_description
1 polymer ?
#
loop_
_entity_poly.entity_id
_entity_poly.type
_entity_poly.pdbx_seq_one_letter_code
_entity_poly.pdbx_strand_id
1 'polypeptide(L)'
;MSLNLQFVYYRNFTFDGKFHIRCIGDDLHKVKSIHYLLERQSADAVIHLDGATVLSQAQSGQVSDHGCPATLSCTVEAGTYVITPQVSLLDSHIMTLDLEHDADRVLREGPLVVEVSEAELTRRILDSVPLSSDTSATGAPWTIQSWFRCCQRPSVTPR
;
A
#
# COMPACT_ATOMS: atom_id res chain seq x y z
N MET A 1 7.61 23.51 5.73
CA MET A 1 8.41 22.36 6.20
C MET A 1 7.77 21.11 5.63
N SER A 2 8.53 20.18 5.06
CA SER A 2 8.02 18.92 4.52
C SER A 2 8.20 17.81 5.55
N LEU A 3 7.14 17.04 5.82
CA LEU A 3 7.29 15.79 6.57
C LEU A 3 8.04 14.79 5.70
N ASN A 4 8.94 14.01 6.31
CA ASN A 4 9.54 12.86 5.68
C ASN A 4 8.59 11.67 5.81
N LEU A 5 7.58 11.64 4.94
CA LEU A 5 6.63 10.54 4.80
C LEU A 5 6.58 10.10 3.34
N GLN A 6 6.51 8.81 3.12
CA GLN A 6 6.35 8.19 1.81
C GLN A 6 5.24 7.15 1.90
N PHE A 7 4.37 7.14 0.89
CA PHE A 7 3.30 6.18 0.78
C PHE A 7 3.66 5.09 -0.22
N VAL A 8 3.44 3.85 0.18
CA VAL A 8 3.74 2.67 -0.61
C VAL A 8 2.45 1.90 -0.84
N TYR A 9 2.16 1.61 -2.10
CA TYR A 9 1.09 0.72 -2.52
C TYR A 9 1.68 -0.67 -2.81
N TYR A 10 1.16 -1.70 -2.13
CA TYR A 10 1.49 -3.10 -2.39
C TYR A 10 0.49 -3.69 -3.36
N ARG A 11 0.98 -4.03 -4.55
CA ARG A 11 0.18 -4.55 -5.67
C ARG A 11 0.26 -6.07 -5.74
N ASN A 12 -0.88 -6.73 -5.88
CA ASN A 12 -0.94 -8.16 -6.22
C ASN A 12 -0.69 -8.37 -7.71
N PHE A 13 -0.27 -9.59 -8.12
CA PHE A 13 -0.06 -9.91 -9.54
C PHE A 13 -1.35 -9.81 -10.36
N THR A 14 -2.48 -10.20 -9.79
CA THR A 14 -3.80 -9.95 -10.38
C THR A 14 -4.48 -8.88 -9.56
N PHE A 15 -5.05 -7.88 -10.23
CA PHE A 15 -5.84 -6.87 -9.57
C PHE A 15 -7.12 -7.52 -9.02
N ASP A 16 -7.24 -7.55 -7.70
CA ASP A 16 -8.36 -8.14 -6.97
C ASP A 16 -9.33 -7.08 -6.43
N GLY A 17 -9.20 -5.83 -6.89
CA GLY A 17 -10.03 -4.71 -6.44
C GLY A 17 -9.58 -4.16 -5.10
N LYS A 18 -8.39 -4.52 -4.59
CA LYS A 18 -7.88 -4.06 -3.30
C LYS A 18 -6.63 -3.21 -3.45
N PHE A 19 -6.60 -2.14 -2.68
CA PHE A 19 -5.46 -1.26 -2.55
C PHE A 19 -4.87 -1.35 -1.15
N HIS A 20 -3.75 -2.05 -1.01
CA HIS A 20 -3.02 -2.18 0.24
C HIS A 20 -1.97 -1.08 0.36
N ILE A 21 -2.18 -0.14 1.26
CA ILE A 21 -1.34 1.07 1.38
C ILE A 21 -0.66 1.06 2.74
N ARG A 22 0.59 1.52 2.77
CA ARG A 22 1.32 1.78 4.01
C ARG A 22 2.14 3.06 3.88
N CYS A 23 2.22 3.81 4.97
CA CYS A 23 3.10 4.95 5.13
C CYS A 23 4.43 4.51 5.77
N ILE A 24 5.54 5.05 5.27
CA ILE A 24 6.90 4.87 5.78
C ILE A 24 7.58 6.23 5.88
N GLY A 25 8.71 6.30 6.58
CA GLY A 25 9.52 7.52 6.70
C GLY A 25 9.89 7.83 8.14
N ASP A 26 10.82 8.76 8.31
CA ASP A 26 11.39 9.08 9.62
C ASP A 26 10.38 9.78 10.54
N ASP A 27 9.41 10.48 9.95
CA ASP A 27 8.43 11.29 10.67
C ASP A 27 7.15 10.53 11.04
N LEU A 28 7.11 9.21 10.87
CA LEU A 28 5.94 8.38 11.16
C LEU A 28 5.48 8.49 12.63
N HIS A 29 6.43 8.72 13.55
CA HIS A 29 6.16 8.91 14.97
C HIS A 29 5.40 10.21 15.31
N LYS A 30 5.31 11.15 14.36
CA LYS A 30 4.59 12.42 14.50
C LYS A 30 3.14 12.33 14.04
N VAL A 31 2.81 11.26 13.32
CA VAL A 31 1.47 11.02 12.74
C VAL A 31 0.54 10.51 13.82
N LYS A 32 -0.70 11.03 13.85
CA LYS A 32 -1.81 10.57 14.69
C LYS A 32 -2.70 9.58 13.96
N SER A 33 -3.10 9.94 12.75
CA SER A 33 -3.98 9.14 11.90
C SER A 33 -3.81 9.56 10.45
N ILE A 34 -4.15 8.66 9.53
CA ILE A 34 -4.20 8.97 8.10
C ILE A 34 -5.58 8.58 7.57
N HIS A 35 -6.21 9.52 6.88
CA HIS A 35 -7.41 9.25 6.10
C HIS A 35 -7.01 9.06 4.64
N TYR A 36 -7.28 7.89 4.09
CA TYR A 36 -7.02 7.59 2.68
C TYR A 36 -8.32 7.68 1.90
N LEU A 37 -8.28 8.40 0.78
CA LEU A 37 -9.39 8.50 -0.17
C LEU A 37 -9.00 7.79 -1.46
N LEU A 38 -9.82 6.84 -1.93
CA LEU A 38 -9.68 6.20 -3.22
C LEU A 38 -10.66 6.82 -4.21
N GLU A 39 -10.11 7.28 -5.32
CA GLU A 39 -10.86 7.83 -6.44
C GLU A 39 -10.44 7.14 -7.74
N ARG A 40 -11.34 7.11 -8.72
CA ARG A 40 -11.03 6.74 -10.08
C ARG A 40 -11.20 7.93 -11.00
N GLN A 41 -10.20 8.18 -11.84
CA GLN A 41 -10.30 9.15 -12.92
C GLN A 41 -11.05 8.51 -14.08
N SER A 42 -12.16 9.13 -14.47
CA SER A 42 -12.87 8.89 -15.72
C SER A 42 -12.72 10.09 -16.64
N ALA A 43 -13.01 9.92 -17.92
CA ALA A 43 -12.88 10.97 -18.94
C ALA A 43 -13.64 12.26 -18.58
N ASP A 44 -14.77 12.14 -17.88
CA ASP A 44 -15.65 13.27 -17.56
C ASP A 44 -15.72 13.62 -16.06
N ALA A 45 -15.23 12.76 -15.17
CA ALA A 45 -15.40 12.94 -13.73
C ALA A 45 -14.40 12.13 -12.88
N VAL A 46 -14.16 12.62 -11.67
CA VAL A 46 -13.53 11.86 -10.58
C VAL A 46 -14.62 11.14 -9.81
N ILE A 47 -14.53 9.81 -9.73
CA ILE A 47 -15.49 8.96 -9.02
C ILE A 47 -14.87 8.57 -7.69
N HIS A 48 -15.48 8.99 -6.58
CA HIS A 48 -15.09 8.50 -5.26
C HIS A 48 -15.54 7.05 -5.10
N LEU A 49 -14.62 6.17 -4.70
CA LEU A 49 -14.85 4.73 -4.61
C LEU A 49 -14.89 4.25 -3.16
N ASP A 50 -13.92 4.66 -2.35
CA ASP A 50 -13.78 4.20 -0.96
C ASP A 50 -12.93 5.18 -0.15
N GLY A 51 -12.98 5.06 1.17
CA GLY A 51 -12.12 5.81 2.08
C GLY A 51 -12.02 5.19 3.46
N ALA A 52 -10.83 5.25 4.05
CA ALA A 52 -10.57 4.66 5.36
C ALA A 52 -9.67 5.55 6.21
N THR A 53 -10.03 5.71 7.48
CA THR A 53 -9.18 6.34 8.49
C THR A 53 -8.52 5.28 9.34
N VAL A 54 -7.21 5.35 9.47
CA VAL A 54 -6.41 4.45 10.29
C VAL A 54 -5.57 5.24 11.28
N LEU A 55 -5.44 4.71 12.50
CA LEU A 55 -4.60 5.30 13.53
C LEU A 55 -3.14 4.92 13.28
N SER A 56 -2.22 5.74 13.79
CA SER A 56 -0.81 5.38 13.86
C SER A 56 -0.52 4.56 15.11
N GLN A 57 0.57 3.79 15.08
CA GLN A 57 1.11 3.17 16.29
C GLN A 57 1.39 4.20 17.40
N ALA A 58 1.84 5.41 17.07
CA ALA A 58 2.12 6.43 18.07
C ALA A 58 0.85 6.87 18.82
N GLN A 59 -0.32 6.78 18.17
CA GLN A 59 -1.62 7.08 18.77
C GLN A 59 -2.26 5.84 19.44
N SER A 60 -2.18 4.66 18.84
CA SER A 60 -2.87 3.45 19.32
C SER A 60 -2.05 2.59 20.28
N GLY A 61 -0.72 2.72 20.25
CA GLY A 61 0.22 1.85 20.95
C GLY A 61 0.39 0.46 20.31
N GLN A 62 -0.34 0.14 19.22
CA GLN A 62 -0.31 -1.18 18.61
C GLN A 62 0.72 -1.29 17.49
N VAL A 63 1.55 -2.35 17.53
CA VAL A 63 2.59 -2.59 16.51
C VAL A 63 1.97 -2.88 15.13
N SER A 64 0.76 -3.45 15.08
CA SER A 64 0.01 -3.66 13.82
C SER A 64 -0.23 -2.36 13.06
N ASP A 65 -0.34 -1.23 13.78
CA ASP A 65 -0.66 0.08 13.22
C ASP A 65 0.61 0.84 12.78
N HIS A 66 1.77 0.20 12.89
CA HIS A 66 3.00 0.75 12.35
C HIS A 66 2.84 0.96 10.84
N GLY A 67 3.05 2.21 10.43
CA GLY A 67 2.92 2.64 9.05
C GLY A 67 1.49 2.89 8.61
N CYS A 68 0.52 2.97 9.52
CA CYS A 68 -0.88 3.28 9.20
C CYS A 68 -1.41 2.43 8.02
N PRO A 69 -1.39 1.08 8.14
CA PRO A 69 -1.77 0.20 7.05
C PRO A 69 -3.28 0.34 6.75
N ALA A 70 -3.63 0.55 5.49
CA ALA A 70 -5.01 0.60 5.03
C ALA A 70 -5.26 -0.35 3.87
N THR A 71 -6.49 -0.86 3.78
CA THR A 71 -6.98 -1.60 2.61
C THR A 71 -8.24 -0.91 2.11
N LEU A 72 -8.17 -0.33 0.92
CA LEU A 72 -9.32 0.26 0.22
C LEU A 72 -9.81 -0.73 -0.83
N SER A 73 -11.12 -0.76 -1.08
CA SER A 73 -11.73 -1.72 -2.00
C SER A 73 -12.53 -1.03 -3.10
N CYS A 74 -12.51 -1.59 -4.30
CA CYS A 74 -13.37 -1.16 -5.40
C CYS A 74 -13.74 -2.33 -6.30
N THR A 75 -14.62 -2.08 -7.28
CA THR A 75 -14.90 -3.04 -8.35
C THR A 75 -13.63 -3.31 -9.17
N VAL A 76 -13.44 -4.56 -9.57
CA VAL A 76 -12.30 -5.03 -10.38
C VAL A 76 -12.47 -4.55 -11.83
N GLU A 77 -11.96 -3.36 -12.10
CA GLU A 77 -12.05 -2.71 -13.41
C GLU A 77 -10.69 -2.09 -13.78
N ALA A 78 -10.40 -1.97 -15.07
CA ALA A 78 -9.21 -1.26 -15.54
C ALA A 78 -9.45 0.26 -15.49
N GLY A 79 -8.38 1.03 -15.29
CA GLY A 79 -8.46 2.48 -15.25
C GLY A 79 -7.37 3.12 -14.39
N THR A 80 -7.46 4.44 -14.27
CA THR A 80 -6.53 5.24 -13.46
C THR A 80 -7.16 5.53 -12.10
N TYR A 81 -6.50 5.04 -11.05
CA TYR A 81 -6.90 5.22 -9.67
C TYR A 81 -5.99 6.23 -8.99
N VAL A 82 -6.57 7.03 -8.11
CA VAL A 82 -5.88 8.08 -7.36
C VAL A 82 -6.16 7.84 -5.89
N ILE A 83 -5.10 7.68 -5.11
CA ILE A 83 -5.17 7.55 -3.66
C ILE A 83 -4.63 8.84 -3.06
N THR A 84 -5.50 9.58 -2.36
CA THR A 84 -5.13 10.83 -1.71
C THR A 84 -5.01 10.62 -0.20
N PRO A 85 -3.79 10.56 0.35
CA PRO A 85 -3.57 10.49 1.79
C PRO A 85 -3.72 11.86 2.46
N GLN A 86 -4.47 11.88 3.55
CA GLN A 86 -4.71 13.03 4.41
C GLN A 86 -4.14 12.73 5.80
N VAL A 87 -3.01 13.35 6.13
CA VAL A 87 -2.22 13.03 7.32
C VAL A 87 -2.57 13.96 8.46
N SER A 88 -3.13 13.42 9.54
CA SER A 88 -3.34 14.15 10.78
C SER A 88 -2.16 13.97 11.72
N LEU A 89 -1.61 15.07 12.23
CA LEU A 89 -0.48 15.05 13.18
C LEU A 89 -0.93 14.94 14.65
N LEU A 90 -0.01 14.52 15.52
CA LEU A 90 -0.20 14.52 16.98
C LEU A 90 -0.19 15.93 17.55
N ASP A 91 -1.02 16.17 18.58
CA ASP A 91 -1.20 17.48 19.20
C ASP A 91 0.12 18.08 19.73
N SER A 92 1.01 17.25 20.27
CA SER A 92 2.35 17.67 20.75
C SER A 92 3.24 18.24 19.64
N HIS A 93 3.11 17.72 18.42
CA HIS A 93 3.90 18.17 17.28
C HIS A 93 3.25 19.35 16.56
N ILE A 94 1.93 19.44 16.57
CA ILE A 94 1.19 20.61 16.08
C ILE A 94 1.58 21.86 16.85
N MET A 95 1.68 21.78 18.19
CA MET A 95 2.11 22.90 19.02
C MET A 95 3.57 23.32 18.78
N THR A 96 4.42 22.38 18.35
CA THR A 96 5.83 22.67 18.02
C THR A 96 5.97 23.33 16.64
N LEU A 97 4.98 23.16 15.76
CA LEU A 97 4.99 23.65 14.39
C LEU A 97 4.32 25.03 14.21
N ASP A 98 3.84 25.66 15.30
CA ASP A 98 3.17 26.98 15.30
C ASP A 98 2.05 27.10 14.24
N LEU A 99 1.34 26.00 14.00
CA LEU A 99 0.20 25.97 13.10
C LEU A 99 -1.02 26.57 13.82
N GLU A 100 -1.75 27.47 13.14
CA GLU A 100 -3.00 28.05 13.68
C GLU A 100 -3.95 26.92 14.11
N HIS A 101 -4.52 27.04 15.30
CA HIS A 101 -5.30 25.98 15.96
C HIS A 101 -6.49 25.45 15.13
N ASP A 102 -6.91 26.19 14.10
CA ASP A 102 -8.10 25.95 13.27
C ASP A 102 -7.78 25.70 11.78
N ALA A 103 -6.51 25.83 11.34
CA ALA A 103 -6.13 25.54 9.96
C ALA A 103 -5.70 24.07 9.84
N ASP A 104 -6.65 23.22 9.44
CA ASP A 104 -6.45 21.85 8.95
C ASP A 104 -5.12 21.20 9.36
N ARG A 105 -5.14 20.54 10.52
CA ARG A 105 -4.10 19.62 11.03
C ARG A 105 -3.82 18.43 10.09
N VAL A 106 -4.34 18.50 8.87
CA VAL A 106 -4.40 17.49 7.82
C VAL A 106 -3.47 17.94 6.69
N LEU A 107 -2.26 17.38 6.67
CA LEU A 107 -1.33 17.58 5.57
C LEU A 107 -1.75 16.66 4.41
N ARG A 108 -1.92 17.27 3.23
CA ARG A 108 -2.17 16.53 1.99
C ARG A 108 -0.84 16.23 1.34
N GLU A 109 -0.46 14.97 1.42
CA GLU A 109 0.71 14.48 0.70
C GLU A 109 0.33 14.17 -0.75
N GLY A 110 1.32 14.19 -1.65
CA GLY A 110 1.08 14.00 -3.09
C GLY A 110 0.30 12.71 -3.36
N PRO A 111 -0.69 12.74 -4.27
CA PRO A 111 -1.54 11.58 -4.51
C PRO A 111 -0.76 10.43 -5.16
N LEU A 112 -1.06 9.20 -4.75
CA LEU A 112 -0.54 8.02 -5.43
C LEU A 112 -1.44 7.73 -6.63
N VAL A 113 -0.87 7.83 -7.83
CA VAL A 113 -1.56 7.47 -9.07
C VAL A 113 -1.20 6.02 -9.42
N VAL A 114 -2.23 5.19 -9.60
CA VAL A 114 -2.09 3.77 -9.95
C VAL A 114 -2.86 3.53 -11.24
N GLU A 115 -2.14 3.15 -12.29
CA GLU A 115 -2.74 2.70 -13.55
C GLU A 115 -2.93 1.19 -13.50
N VAL A 116 -4.17 0.74 -13.65
CA VAL A 116 -4.56 -0.67 -13.77
C VAL A 116 -4.90 -0.97 -15.23
N SER A 117 -4.08 -1.79 -15.86
CA SER A 117 -4.32 -2.25 -17.24
C SER A 117 -5.28 -3.44 -17.29
N GLU A 118 -5.96 -3.64 -18.43
CA GLU A 118 -6.84 -4.80 -18.62
C GLU A 118 -6.10 -6.14 -18.47
N ALA A 119 -4.82 -6.18 -18.81
CA ALA A 119 -3.99 -7.38 -18.69
C ALA A 119 -3.89 -7.86 -17.23
N GLU A 120 -3.93 -6.94 -16.26
CA GLU A 120 -3.83 -7.22 -14.83
C GLU A 120 -5.14 -7.72 -14.21
N LEU A 121 -6.27 -7.51 -14.88
CA LEU A 121 -7.55 -8.10 -14.48
C LEU A 121 -7.54 -9.62 -14.69
N THR A 122 -6.67 -10.10 -15.57
CA THR A 122 -6.49 -11.51 -15.87
C THR A 122 -5.17 -12.02 -15.30
N ARG A 123 -5.07 -13.32 -15.03
CA ARG A 123 -3.83 -13.95 -14.51
C ARG A 123 -2.66 -13.95 -15.52
N ARG A 124 -2.85 -13.32 -16.68
CA ARG A 124 -1.94 -13.34 -17.85
C ARG A 124 -0.69 -12.50 -17.68
N ILE A 125 -0.60 -11.65 -16.65
CA ILE A 125 0.66 -10.94 -16.39
C ILE A 125 1.82 -11.90 -16.09
N LEU A 126 1.52 -13.10 -15.56
CA LEU A 126 2.51 -14.16 -15.34
C LEU A 126 2.95 -14.83 -16.64
N ASP A 127 2.14 -14.79 -17.70
CA ASP A 127 2.48 -15.35 -19.01
C ASP A 127 3.49 -14.46 -19.77
N SER A 128 3.58 -13.18 -19.40
CA SER A 128 4.52 -12.20 -19.96
C SER A 128 5.88 -12.20 -19.27
N VAL A 129 6.06 -12.96 -18.19
CA VAL A 129 7.35 -13.10 -17.52
C VAL A 129 8.20 -14.04 -18.37
N PRO A 130 9.30 -13.56 -18.99
CA PRO A 130 10.17 -14.45 -19.75
C PRO A 130 10.79 -15.46 -18.78
N LEU A 131 10.29 -16.69 -18.81
CA LEU A 131 10.99 -17.83 -18.24
C LEU A 131 12.21 -18.03 -19.12
N SER A 132 13.42 -17.77 -18.60
CA SER A 132 14.65 -18.15 -19.29
C SER A 132 14.55 -19.63 -19.63
N SER A 133 14.40 -19.93 -20.91
CA SER A 133 14.37 -21.28 -21.45
C SER A 133 15.79 -21.86 -21.49
N ASP A 134 16.49 -21.85 -20.35
CA ASP A 134 17.78 -22.51 -20.21
C ASP A 134 17.57 -23.98 -19.86
N THR A 135 17.20 -24.75 -20.89
CA THR A 135 17.50 -26.17 -20.92
C THR A 135 18.92 -26.35 -21.45
N SER A 136 19.90 -26.26 -20.57
CA SER A 136 21.10 -27.08 -20.69
C SER A 136 21.65 -27.34 -19.29
N ALA A 137 21.43 -28.58 -18.83
CA ALA A 137 22.14 -29.15 -17.72
C ALA A 137 23.65 -28.96 -17.91
N THR A 138 24.35 -28.39 -16.92
CA THR A 138 25.52 -28.98 -16.23
C THR A 138 26.02 -27.96 -15.18
N GLY A 139 25.94 -28.33 -13.89
CA GLY A 139 26.74 -27.69 -12.82
C GLY A 139 26.11 -26.50 -12.08
N ALA A 140 25.21 -26.78 -11.14
CA ALA A 140 24.82 -25.87 -10.04
C ALA A 140 25.68 -26.24 -8.78
N PRO A 141 25.75 -25.46 -7.66
CA PRO A 141 24.60 -24.67 -7.18
C PRO A 141 24.90 -23.47 -6.26
N TRP A 142 24.58 -22.23 -6.67
CA TRP A 142 24.21 -21.18 -5.71
C TRP A 142 23.20 -20.21 -6.34
N THR A 143 22.00 -20.69 -6.67
CA THR A 143 20.96 -19.80 -7.23
C THR A 143 19.55 -20.24 -6.85
N ILE A 144 18.83 -19.32 -6.17
CA ILE A 144 17.37 -19.11 -6.16
C ILE A 144 16.52 -20.40 -6.05
N GLN A 145 16.69 -21.17 -4.97
CA GLN A 145 15.68 -22.16 -4.55
C GLN A 145 15.30 -22.07 -3.07
N SER A 146 15.87 -21.13 -2.30
CA SER A 146 15.65 -21.15 -0.84
C SER A 146 14.25 -20.68 -0.40
N TRP A 147 13.46 -20.05 -1.26
CA TRP A 147 12.11 -19.59 -0.89
C TRP A 147 11.03 -20.67 -0.99
N PHE A 148 11.20 -21.68 -1.85
CA PHE A 148 10.19 -22.73 -2.01
C PHE A 148 10.06 -23.68 -0.81
N ARG A 149 10.97 -23.63 0.17
CA ARG A 149 10.94 -24.51 1.34
C ARG A 149 10.12 -23.98 2.53
N CYS A 150 9.64 -22.74 2.53
CA CYS A 150 8.97 -22.19 3.71
C CYS A 150 7.44 -22.45 3.75
N CYS A 151 6.83 -22.91 2.64
CA CYS A 151 5.37 -23.07 2.55
C CYS A 151 4.85 -24.51 2.72
N GLN A 152 5.68 -25.48 3.08
CA GLN A 152 5.19 -26.82 3.43
C GLN A 152 4.86 -26.88 4.93
N ARG A 153 3.59 -26.65 5.26
CA ARG A 153 3.01 -27.03 6.56
C ARG A 153 3.23 -28.53 6.80
N PRO A 154 3.74 -28.98 7.96
CA PRO A 154 3.61 -30.37 8.34
C PRO A 154 2.14 -30.66 8.69
N SER A 155 1.53 -31.59 7.96
CA SER A 155 0.27 -32.22 8.33
C SER A 155 0.47 -33.00 9.64
N VAL A 156 -0.15 -32.54 10.72
CA VAL A 156 -0.25 -33.29 11.97
C VAL A 156 -1.38 -34.31 11.81
N THR A 157 -1.04 -35.59 11.76
CA THR A 157 -2.00 -36.70 11.97
C THR A 157 -2.09 -37.04 13.46
N PRO A 158 -3.29 -37.32 13.99
CA PRO A 158 -3.49 -37.64 15.40
C PRO A 158 -3.12 -39.11 15.68
N ARG A 159 -2.69 -39.38 16.92
CA ARG A 159 -2.82 -40.70 17.57
C ARG A 159 -3.80 -40.57 18.72
#